data_AF-A0A1Q9N290-F1
#
_entry.id   AF-A0A1Q9N290-F1
#
_cell.length_a   1.000
_cell.length_b   1.000
_cell.length_c   1.000
_cell.angle_alpha   90.00
_cell.angle_beta   90.00
_cell.angle_gamma   90.00
#
_symmetry.space_group_name_H-M   'P 1'
#
loop_
_entity.id
_entity.type
_entity.pdbx_description
1 polymer ?
#
loop_
_entity_poly.entity_id
_entity_poly.type
_entity_poly.pdbx_seq_one_letter_code
_entity_poly.pdbx_strand_id
1 'polypeptide(L)'
;MIIVKGKNKVYTRKADGREPNVRVVLPAYASVRPFGYTKKDYDQLKPHESQLTIDDFKCLFCFHLPQIPADERRGIILCPKCQHPAHADEFRNWMKNSNLCSRCAYPIPENLRHQIEVIPTKEYLEIIGEFYRRSKK
;
A
#
# COMPACT_ATOMS: atom_id res chain seq x y z
N MET A 1 -4.29 -21.23 -35.32
CA MET A 1 -3.70 -19.88 -35.44
C MET A 1 -4.75 -18.82 -35.15
N ILE A 2 -4.30 -17.70 -34.61
CA ILE A 2 -4.94 -16.88 -33.56
C ILE A 2 -6.25 -16.19 -34.02
N ILE A 3 -7.31 -16.35 -33.23
CA ILE A 3 -8.57 -15.59 -33.35
C ILE A 3 -8.46 -14.34 -32.45
N VAL A 4 -8.48 -13.16 -33.06
CA VAL A 4 -8.72 -11.89 -32.37
C VAL A 4 -10.22 -11.60 -32.49
N LYS A 5 -10.98 -11.70 -31.39
CA LYS A 5 -12.31 -11.09 -31.29
C LYS A 5 -12.52 -10.53 -29.88
N GLY A 6 -12.48 -9.21 -29.79
CA GLY A 6 -12.89 -8.45 -28.62
C GLY A 6 -14.34 -8.81 -28.26
N LYS A 7 -14.56 -9.12 -26.99
CA LYS A 7 -15.88 -9.40 -26.45
C LYS A 7 -16.37 -8.15 -25.72
N ASN A 8 -17.07 -7.27 -26.44
CA ASN A 8 -18.09 -6.42 -25.83
C ASN A 8 -19.11 -7.37 -25.16
N LYS A 9 -19.18 -7.36 -23.84
CA LYS A 9 -20.19 -8.13 -23.10
C LYS A 9 -21.47 -7.31 -23.04
N VAL A 10 -22.49 -7.80 -23.74
CA VAL A 10 -23.89 -7.38 -23.60
C VAL A 10 -24.41 -7.92 -22.26
N TYR A 11 -25.03 -7.06 -21.45
CA TYR A 11 -25.66 -7.47 -20.19
C TYR A 11 -27.16 -7.65 -20.40
N THR A 12 -27.68 -8.87 -20.20
CA THR A 12 -29.11 -9.09 -20.01
C THR A 12 -29.42 -9.03 -18.52
N ARG A 13 -30.23 -8.05 -18.08
CA ARG A 13 -30.78 -8.04 -16.71
C ARG A 13 -31.77 -9.20 -16.55
N LYS A 14 -31.64 -9.98 -15.48
CA LYS A 14 -32.73 -10.85 -15.03
C LYS A 14 -33.80 -9.99 -14.33
N ALA A 15 -35.07 -10.39 -14.46
CA ALA A 15 -36.25 -9.64 -14.00
C ALA A 15 -36.40 -9.57 -12.46
N ASP A 16 -35.50 -10.19 -11.70
CA ASP A 16 -35.59 -10.39 -10.24
C ASP A 16 -34.61 -9.54 -9.42
N GLY A 17 -33.85 -8.64 -10.05
CA GLY A 17 -33.10 -7.57 -9.36
C GLY A 17 -31.94 -8.03 -8.47
N ARG A 18 -31.53 -9.31 -8.49
CA ARG A 18 -30.35 -9.79 -7.76
C ARG A 18 -29.15 -9.89 -8.70
N GLU A 19 -28.09 -9.15 -8.40
CA GLU A 19 -26.83 -9.22 -9.15
C GLU A 19 -26.23 -10.63 -9.10
N PRO A 20 -25.64 -11.13 -10.20
CA PRO A 20 -24.99 -12.43 -10.20
C PRO A 20 -23.79 -12.42 -9.25
N ASN A 21 -23.68 -13.48 -8.45
CA ASN A 21 -22.63 -13.69 -7.46
C ASN A 21 -21.27 -13.89 -8.18
N VAL A 22 -20.54 -12.80 -8.44
CA VAL A 22 -19.22 -12.84 -9.08
C VAL A 22 -18.17 -13.16 -8.02
N ARG A 23 -17.65 -14.40 -8.04
CA ARG A 23 -16.42 -14.73 -7.31
C ARG A 23 -15.22 -14.17 -8.06
N VAL A 24 -14.68 -13.06 -7.58
CA VAL A 24 -13.40 -12.50 -8.07
C VAL A 24 -12.27 -13.35 -7.51
N VAL A 25 -11.53 -14.04 -8.39
CA VAL A 25 -10.30 -14.74 -8.00
C VAL A 25 -9.17 -13.71 -8.01
N LEU A 26 -8.70 -13.33 -6.82
CA LEU A 26 -7.54 -12.43 -6.63
C LEU A 26 -6.22 -13.23 -6.78
N PRO A 27 -5.14 -12.62 -7.30
CA PRO A 27 -3.84 -13.28 -7.44
C PRO A 27 -3.20 -13.62 -6.09
N ALA A 28 -2.41 -14.70 -6.04
CA ALA A 28 -1.90 -15.34 -4.82
C ALA A 28 -0.99 -14.49 -3.90
N TYR A 29 -0.59 -13.28 -4.31
CA TYR A 29 0.15 -12.32 -3.47
C TYR A 29 -0.75 -11.31 -2.75
N ALA A 30 -2.05 -11.28 -3.08
CA ALA A 30 -3.03 -10.50 -2.36
C ALA A 30 -3.52 -11.32 -1.16
N SER A 31 -2.70 -11.43 -0.11
CA SER A 31 -3.20 -11.86 1.20
C SER A 31 -4.10 -10.75 1.73
N VAL A 32 -5.36 -10.73 1.28
CA VAL A 32 -6.39 -9.87 1.85
C VAL A 32 -6.61 -10.37 3.28
N ARG A 33 -5.95 -9.74 4.26
CA ARG A 33 -6.21 -10.04 5.67
C ARG A 33 -7.69 -9.73 5.93
N PRO A 34 -8.48 -10.69 6.42
CA PRO A 34 -9.89 -10.44 6.71
C PRO A 34 -9.98 -9.43 7.85
N PHE A 35 -10.60 -8.29 7.54
CA PHE A 35 -11.26 -7.33 8.43
C PHE A 35 -10.77 -7.25 9.89
N GLY A 36 -10.14 -6.12 10.22
CA GLY A 36 -9.97 -5.65 11.59
C GLY A 36 -8.52 -5.39 11.93
N TYR A 37 -8.13 -4.13 11.85
CA TYR A 37 -6.85 -3.67 12.29
C TYR A 37 -6.73 -3.75 13.82
N THR A 38 -5.73 -4.47 14.32
CA THR A 38 -5.45 -4.54 15.75
C THR A 38 -4.55 -3.37 16.15
N LYS A 39 -4.56 -2.99 17.44
CA LYS A 39 -3.61 -1.99 17.97
C LYS A 39 -2.14 -2.33 17.62
N LYS A 40 -1.81 -3.62 17.52
CA LYS A 40 -0.47 -4.12 17.18
C LYS A 40 -0.05 -3.73 15.76
N ASP A 41 -1.00 -3.68 14.82
CA ASP A 41 -0.72 -3.31 13.45
C ASP A 41 -0.39 -1.80 13.33
N TYR A 42 -0.76 -0.97 14.31
CA TYR A 42 -0.39 0.46 14.40
C TYR A 42 1.01 0.70 14.82
N ASP A 43 1.39 0.03 15.88
CA ASP A 43 2.73 0.20 16.41
C ASP A 43 3.78 -0.38 15.45
N GLN A 44 3.38 -1.28 14.53
CA GLN A 44 4.25 -1.85 13.49
C GLN A 44 4.32 -1.06 12.18
N LEU A 45 3.29 -0.28 11.84
CA LEU A 45 3.18 0.37 10.53
C LEU A 45 3.29 1.90 10.59
N LYS A 46 3.24 2.52 11.78
CA LYS A 46 3.46 3.95 11.91
C LYS A 46 4.96 4.29 11.77
N PRO A 47 5.34 5.48 11.29
CA PRO A 47 6.74 5.89 11.30
C PRO A 47 7.37 5.83 12.70
N HIS A 48 8.64 5.43 12.77
CA HIS A 48 9.41 5.44 14.01
C HIS A 48 9.96 6.85 14.27
N GLU A 49 9.12 7.71 14.85
CA GLU A 49 9.53 9.02 15.34
C GLU A 49 9.07 9.24 16.79
N SER A 50 9.84 10.05 17.53
CA SER A 50 9.54 10.39 18.93
C SER A 50 8.31 11.27 19.06
N GLN A 51 8.08 12.17 18.10
CA GLN A 51 6.89 13.00 17.96
C GLN A 51 6.37 12.87 16.54
N LEU A 52 5.26 12.15 16.38
CA LEU A 52 4.63 11.90 15.09
C LEU A 52 3.80 13.10 14.65
N THR A 53 4.07 13.60 13.46
CA THR A 53 3.25 14.58 12.75
C THR A 53 2.64 13.95 11.49
N ILE A 54 1.72 14.65 10.85
CA ILE A 54 1.17 14.18 9.57
C ILE A 54 2.24 14.10 8.47
N ASP A 55 3.26 14.95 8.53
CA ASP A 55 4.33 14.98 7.54
C ASP A 55 5.17 13.69 7.55
N ASP A 56 5.21 12.99 8.68
CA ASP A 56 5.93 11.72 8.80
C ASP A 56 5.26 10.58 8.02
N PHE A 57 4.00 10.75 7.62
CA PHE A 57 3.26 9.79 6.80
C PHE A 57 3.36 10.07 5.30
N LYS A 58 3.98 11.19 4.89
CA LYS A 58 4.19 11.52 3.47
C LYS A 58 5.22 10.58 2.87
N CYS A 59 5.03 10.25 1.59
CA CYS A 59 6.01 9.49 0.85
C CYS A 59 7.35 10.25 0.80
N LEU A 60 8.43 9.54 1.11
CA LEU A 60 9.78 10.08 1.19
C LEU A 60 10.31 10.70 -0.12
N PHE A 61 9.75 10.29 -1.26
CA PHE A 61 10.25 10.71 -2.58
C PHE A 61 9.36 11.76 -3.24
N CYS A 62 8.04 11.61 -3.15
CA CYS A 62 7.10 12.54 -3.79
C CYS A 62 6.54 13.60 -2.82
N PHE A 63 6.83 13.48 -1.52
CA PHE A 63 6.40 14.41 -0.46
C PHE A 63 4.88 14.60 -0.33
N HIS A 64 4.09 13.69 -0.90
CA HIS A 64 2.63 13.67 -0.77
C HIS A 64 2.17 12.58 0.17
N LEU A 65 1.03 12.84 0.83
CA LEU A 65 0.32 11.78 1.54
C LEU A 65 -0.23 10.78 0.51
N PRO A 66 -0.18 9.47 0.80
CA PRO A 66 -0.85 8.47 -0.01
C PRO A 66 -2.33 8.81 -0.15
N GLN A 67 -2.89 8.66 -1.35
CA GLN A 67 -4.28 9.03 -1.61
C GLN A 67 -4.95 8.07 -2.61
N ILE A 68 -6.23 7.81 -2.41
CA ILE A 68 -7.07 7.02 -3.33
C ILE A 68 -8.01 7.99 -4.07
N PRO A 69 -8.20 7.84 -5.40
CA PRO A 69 -7.83 6.69 -6.24
C PRO A 69 -6.41 6.71 -6.83
N ALA A 70 -5.67 7.82 -6.73
CA ALA A 70 -4.42 8.00 -7.47
C ALA A 70 -3.34 6.92 -7.18
N ASP A 71 -3.24 6.48 -5.93
CA ASP A 71 -2.20 5.55 -5.47
C ASP A 71 -2.71 4.13 -5.21
N GLU A 72 -3.95 3.79 -5.60
CA GLU A 72 -4.59 2.51 -5.26
C GLU A 72 -3.75 1.29 -5.67
N ARG A 73 -3.06 1.38 -6.82
CA ARG A 73 -2.26 0.28 -7.39
C ARG A 73 -0.75 0.40 -7.12
N ARG A 74 -0.32 1.46 -6.44
CA ARG A 74 1.11 1.72 -6.21
C ARG A 74 1.62 0.95 -5.00
N GLY A 75 0.83 0.92 -3.92
CA GLY A 75 1.23 0.34 -2.64
C GLY A 75 2.30 1.17 -1.93
N ILE A 76 2.54 0.84 -0.68
CA ILE A 76 3.45 1.54 0.23
C ILE A 76 4.50 0.56 0.74
N ILE A 77 5.76 1.00 0.75
CA ILE A 77 6.89 0.31 1.37
C ILE A 77 7.35 1.16 2.56
N LEU A 78 7.63 0.52 3.69
CA LEU A 78 8.23 1.17 4.85
C LEU A 78 9.72 0.85 4.94
N CYS A 79 10.52 1.83 5.36
CA CYS A 79 11.90 1.55 5.70
C CYS A 79 11.99 0.53 6.85
N PRO A 80 12.81 -0.54 6.76
CA PRO A 80 12.92 -1.54 7.83
C PRO A 80 13.50 -0.99 9.14
N LYS A 81 14.18 0.18 9.12
CA LYS A 81 14.72 0.83 10.32
C LYS A 81 13.80 1.93 10.86
N CYS A 82 13.57 2.97 10.06
CA CYS A 82 12.81 4.14 10.53
C CYS A 82 11.31 4.08 10.22
N GLN A 83 10.83 3.04 9.53
CA GLN A 83 9.43 2.87 9.13
C GLN A 83 8.82 4.04 8.35
N HIS A 84 9.65 4.93 7.81
CA HIS A 84 9.16 6.05 7.02
C HIS A 84 8.64 5.54 5.66
N PRO A 85 7.46 6.01 5.21
CA PRO A 85 6.79 5.42 4.05
C PRO A 85 7.31 5.96 2.72
N ALA A 86 7.18 5.14 1.70
CA ALA A 86 7.38 5.51 0.31
C ALA A 86 6.40 4.74 -0.58
N HIS A 87 5.97 5.34 -1.69
CA HIS A 87 5.28 4.58 -2.74
C HIS A 87 6.21 3.49 -3.29
N ALA A 88 5.68 2.30 -3.53
CA ALA A 88 6.52 1.14 -3.80
C ALA A 88 7.31 1.25 -5.10
N ASP A 89 6.74 1.90 -6.12
CA ASP A 89 7.39 2.23 -7.39
C ASP A 89 8.57 3.18 -7.20
N GLU A 90 8.40 4.27 -6.45
CA GLU A 90 9.44 5.25 -6.14
C GLU A 90 10.59 4.60 -5.35
N PHE A 91 10.25 3.82 -4.32
CA PHE A 91 11.23 3.11 -3.52
C PHE A 91 12.05 2.12 -4.36
N ARG A 92 11.39 1.34 -5.22
CA ARG A 92 12.07 0.41 -6.13
C ARG A 92 12.94 1.13 -7.13
N ASN A 93 12.51 2.29 -7.63
CA ASN A 93 13.32 3.11 -8.52
C ASN A 93 14.58 3.63 -7.83
N TRP A 94 14.44 4.11 -6.59
CA TRP A 94 15.57 4.54 -5.76
C TRP A 94 16.56 3.39 -5.49
N MET A 95 16.06 2.18 -5.20
CA MET A 95 16.88 0.99 -4.94
C MET A 95 17.72 0.50 -6.13
N LYS A 96 17.48 1.01 -7.35
CA LYS A 96 18.34 0.74 -8.52
C LYS A 96 19.69 1.46 -8.44
N ASN A 97 19.72 2.63 -7.80
CA ASN A 97 20.89 3.51 -7.78
C ASN A 97 21.49 3.68 -6.38
N SER A 98 20.76 3.30 -5.33
CA SER A 98 21.19 3.43 -3.94
C SER A 98 20.76 2.21 -3.14
N ASN A 99 21.60 1.80 -2.19
CA ASN A 99 21.25 0.79 -1.20
C ASN A 99 20.87 1.40 0.15
N LEU A 100 20.74 2.72 0.27
CA LEU A 100 20.48 3.42 1.53
C LEU A 100 19.04 3.92 1.59
N CYS A 101 18.45 3.95 2.78
CA CYS A 101 17.24 4.73 3.02
C CYS A 101 17.55 6.23 2.86
N SER A 102 16.80 6.95 2.04
CA SER A 102 17.03 8.39 1.81
C SER A 102 16.74 9.28 3.03
N ARG A 103 16.05 8.79 4.06
CA ARG A 103 15.80 9.52 5.31
C ARG A 103 16.85 9.22 6.38
N CYS A 104 17.03 7.95 6.74
CA CYS A 104 17.85 7.55 7.88
C CYS A 104 19.24 7.01 7.50
N ALA A 105 19.59 7.03 6.21
CA ALA A 105 20.84 6.49 5.66
C ALA A 105 21.12 5.01 6.01
N TYR A 106 20.10 4.26 6.45
CA TYR A 106 20.27 2.84 6.78
C TYR A 106 20.53 2.01 5.51
N PRO A 107 21.59 1.18 5.49
CA PRO A 107 21.81 0.26 4.38
C PRO A 107 20.73 -0.83 4.37
N ILE A 108 19.99 -0.91 3.27
CA ILE A 108 18.98 -1.92 3.01
C ILE A 108 19.67 -3.16 2.42
N PRO A 109 19.67 -4.29 3.14
CA PRO A 109 20.26 -5.55 2.66
C PRO A 109 19.68 -5.99 1.32
N GLU A 110 20.52 -6.56 0.46
CA GLU A 110 20.15 -6.95 -0.91
C GLU A 110 18.95 -7.90 -0.96
N ASN A 111 18.93 -8.91 -0.06
CA ASN A 111 17.82 -9.85 0.07
C ASN A 111 16.49 -9.14 0.36
N LEU A 112 16.51 -8.08 1.17
CA LEU A 112 15.31 -7.30 1.50
C LEU A 112 14.88 -6.40 0.34
N ARG A 113 15.78 -5.92 -0.53
CA ARG A 113 15.40 -5.01 -1.64
C ARG A 113 14.36 -5.63 -2.59
N HIS A 114 14.42 -6.95 -2.78
CA HIS A 114 13.51 -7.68 -3.66
C HIS A 114 12.29 -8.27 -2.94
N GLN A 115 12.38 -8.45 -1.62
CA GLN A 115 11.36 -9.16 -0.81
C GLN A 115 10.65 -8.23 0.17
N ILE A 116 10.93 -6.93 0.13
CA ILE A 116 10.29 -5.97 1.03
C ILE A 116 8.77 -5.99 0.82
N GLU A 117 8.06 -6.05 1.94
CA GLU A 117 6.60 -6.13 1.96
C GLU A 117 6.00 -4.86 1.36
N VAL A 118 5.03 -5.03 0.46
CA VAL A 118 4.25 -3.94 -0.12
C VAL A 118 2.90 -3.92 0.56
N ILE A 119 2.66 -2.88 1.36
CA ILE A 119 1.40 -2.66 2.05
C ILE A 119 0.42 -2.01 1.07
N PRO A 120 -0.81 -2.53 0.94
CA PRO A 120 -1.84 -1.88 0.14
C PRO A 120 -2.10 -0.46 0.61
N THR A 121 -2.23 0.49 -0.33
CA THR A 121 -2.44 1.92 -0.01
C THR A 121 -3.66 2.13 0.89
N LYS A 122 -4.73 1.35 0.68
CA LYS A 122 -5.93 1.40 1.50
C LYS A 122 -5.64 1.04 2.96
N GLU A 123 -4.87 -0.02 3.20
CA GLU A 123 -4.48 -0.42 4.55
C GLU A 123 -3.60 0.66 5.20
N TYR A 124 -2.68 1.25 4.44
CA TYR A 124 -1.83 2.31 4.97
C TYR A 124 -2.61 3.59 5.33
N LEU A 125 -3.65 3.93 4.56
CA LEU A 125 -4.57 5.02 4.88
C LEU A 125 -5.33 4.80 6.19
N GLU A 126 -5.64 3.55 6.54
CA GLU A 126 -6.27 3.24 7.82
C GLU A 126 -5.32 3.52 9.00
N ILE A 127 -4.01 3.32 8.83
CA ILE A 127 -2.96 3.69 9.80
C ILE A 127 -2.97 5.20 10.03
N ILE A 128 -3.01 5.98 8.95
CA ILE A 128 -3.08 7.45 9.01
C ILE A 128 -4.37 7.89 9.71
N GLY A 129 -5.50 7.23 9.42
CA GLY A 129 -6.77 7.46 10.09
C GLY A 129 -6.73 7.15 11.60
N GLU A 130 -5.99 6.11 12.01
CA GLU A 130 -5.77 5.80 13.43
C GLU A 130 -4.87 6.83 14.12
N PHE A 131 -3.84 7.35 13.42
CA PHE A 131 -3.03 8.47 13.92
C PHE A 131 -3.92 9.68 14.24
N TYR A 132 -4.77 10.11 13.31
CA TYR A 132 -5.68 11.22 13.55
C TYR A 132 -6.64 10.98 14.73
N ARG A 133 -7.12 9.75 14.92
CA ARG A 133 -7.98 9.38 16.05
C ARG A 133 -7.25 9.49 17.40
N ARG A 134 -5.96 9.16 17.43
CA ARG A 134 -5.13 9.26 18.64
C ARG A 134 -4.69 10.69 18.94
N SER A 135 -4.36 11.47 17.92
CA SER A 135 -3.90 12.85 18.08
C SER A 135 -5.00 13.84 18.48
N LYS A 136 -6.28 13.45 18.38
CA LYS A 136 -7.44 14.23 18.84
C LYS A 136 -7.81 13.98 20.32
N LYS A 137 -7.17 13.02 20.98
CA LYS A 137 -7.34 12.76 22.42
C LYS A 137 -6.33 13.57 23.21
#